data_AF-A0A0B6Z2Q7-F1
#
_entry.id   AF-A0A0B6Z2Q7-F1
#
_cell.length_a   1.000
_cell.length_b   1.000
_cell.length_c   1.000
_cell.angle_alpha   90.00
_cell.angle_beta   90.00
_cell.angle_gamma   90.00
#
_symmetry.space_group_name_H-M   'P 1'
#
loop_
_entity.id
_entity.type
_entity.pdbx_description
1 polymer ?
#
loop_
_entity_poly.entity_id
_entity_poly.type
_entity_poly.pdbx_seq_one_letter_code
_entity_poly.pdbx_strand_id
1 'polypeptide(L)' 'DMNVVVFHGTSISRNMIKEYELFYKDEKGQRIPDIYRFEALITTFEITLTDFDLLADIEWRCAIIDEAHRLKNKNC' A
#
# COMPACT_ATOMS: atom_id res chain seq x y z
N ASP A 1 -0.09 -17.38 10.17
CA ASP A 1 0.98 -16.85 9.32
C ASP A 1 0.44 -15.57 8.69
N MET A 2 1.25 -14.53 8.54
CA MET A 2 0.77 -13.19 8.12
C MET A 2 1.22 -12.87 6.69
N ASN A 3 0.30 -12.54 5.79
CA ASN A 3 0.58 -12.13 4.43
C ASN A 3 1.05 -10.68 4.38
N VAL A 4 2.35 -10.49 4.11
CA VAL A 4 2.99 -9.19 4.05
C VAL A 4 3.39 -8.87 2.62
N VAL A 5 2.97 -7.70 2.12
CA VAL A 5 3.34 -7.20 0.80
C VAL A 5 4.35 -6.06 0.94
N VAL A 6 5.46 -6.13 0.23
CA VAL A 6 6.44 -5.04 0.17
C VAL A 6 6.14 -4.18 -1.06
N PHE A 7 5.52 -3.03 -0.85
CA PHE A 7 5.10 -2.11 -1.89
C PHE A 7 6.20 -1.07 -2.16
N HIS A 8 7.14 -1.43 -3.04
CA HIS A 8 8.27 -0.57 -3.42
C HIS A 8 8.74 -0.86 -4.87
N GLY A 9 9.79 -0.16 -5.31
CA GLY A 9 10.41 -0.38 -6.61
C GLY A 9 9.86 0.52 -7.73
N THR A 10 10.11 0.11 -8.98
CA THR A 10 9.73 0.90 -10.16
C THR A 10 8.21 0.99 -10.33
N SER A 11 7.73 1.95 -11.14
CA SER A 11 6.29 2.06 -11.46
C SER A 11 5.72 0.77 -12.06
N ILE A 12 6.51 0.03 -12.85
CA ILE A 12 6.11 -1.27 -13.41
C ILE A 12 5.94 -2.31 -12.30
N SER A 13 6.90 -2.41 -11.39
CA SER A 13 6.84 -3.32 -10.24
C SER A 13 5.61 -3.03 -9.38
N ARG A 14 5.36 -1.76 -9.06
CA ARG A 14 4.21 -1.35 -8.25
C ARG A 14 2.89 -1.61 -8.96
N ASN A 15 2.81 -1.45 -10.28
CA ASN A 15 1.61 -1.81 -11.04
C ASN A 15 1.34 -3.31 -11.00
N MET A 16 2.37 -4.16 -11.07
CA MET A 16 2.21 -5.61 -10.89
C MET A 16 1.67 -5.94 -9.49
N ILE A 17 2.21 -5.33 -8.43
CA ILE A 17 1.74 -5.55 -7.05
C ILE A 17 0.27 -5.13 -6.91
N LYS A 18 -0.11 -3.95 -7.43
CA LYS A 18 -1.51 -3.47 -7.42
C LYS A 18 -2.47 -4.44 -8.12
N GLU A 19 -2.00 -5.07 -9.20
CA GLU A 19 -2.83 -5.93 -10.04
C GLU A 19 -3.01 -7.34 -9.47
N TYR A 20 -2.03 -7.85 -8.73
CA TYR A 20 -2.00 -9.25 -8.32
C TYR A 20 -1.96 -9.50 -6.81
N GLU A 21 -1.47 -8.55 -6.01
CA GLU A 21 -1.18 -8.78 -4.58
C GLU A 21 -2.05 -7.97 -3.63
N LEU A 22 -2.62 -6.83 -4.06
CA LEU A 22 -3.36 -5.96 -3.14
C LEU A 22 -4.84 -6.33 -2.96
N PHE A 23 -5.53 -6.71 -4.04
CA PHE A 23 -6.99 -6.83 -4.05
C PHE A 23 -7.43 -8.24 -4.44
N TYR A 24 -8.52 -8.70 -3.83
CA TYR A 24 -9.24 -9.85 -4.39
C TYR A 24 -9.96 -9.43 -5.66
N LYS A 25 -10.08 -10.38 -6.59
CA LYS A 25 -10.81 -10.21 -7.84
C LYS A 25 -11.98 -11.17 -7.89
N ASP A 26 -13.10 -10.71 -8.45
CA ASP A 26 -14.25 -11.56 -8.76
C ASP A 26 -13.94 -12.50 -9.94
N GLU A 27 -14.90 -13.38 -10.27
CA GLU A 27 -14.78 -14.30 -11.41
C GLU A 27 -14.62 -13.59 -12.77
N LYS A 28 -14.94 -12.30 -12.84
CA LYS A 28 -14.80 -11.45 -14.04
C LYS A 28 -13.48 -10.67 -14.04
N GLY A 29 -12.62 -10.86 -13.03
CA GLY A 29 -11.34 -10.18 -12.88
C GLY A 29 -11.43 -8.77 -12.32
N GLN A 30 -12.60 -8.31 -11.87
CA GLN A 30 -12.79 -6.99 -11.28
C GLN A 30 -12.44 -7.00 -9.80
N ARG A 31 -11.88 -5.89 -9.31
CA ARG A 31 -11.53 -5.75 -7.88
C ARG A 31 -12.79 -5.78 -7.03
N ILE A 32 -12.74 -6.56 -5.95
CA ILE A 32 -13.77 -6.53 -4.92
C ILE A 32 -13.42 -5.37 -3.96
N PRO A 33 -14.29 -4.34 -3.84
CA PRO A 33 -14.04 -3.20 -2.96
C PRO A 33 -13.88 -3.63 -1.50
N ASP A 34 -13.08 -2.88 -0.74
CA ASP A 34 -12.90 -3.04 0.72
C ASP A 34 -12.38 -4.41 1.19
N ILE A 35 -11.96 -5.29 0.28
CA ILE A 35 -11.36 -6.59 0.59
C ILE A 35 -9.96 -6.68 0.00
N TYR A 36 -8.96 -6.63 0.89
CA TYR A 36 -7.55 -6.67 0.56
C TYR A 36 -6.96 -8.07 0.76
N ARG A 37 -6.02 -8.46 -0.09
CA ARG A 37 -5.35 -9.77 -0.01
C ARG A 37 -4.23 -9.80 1.04
N PHE A 38 -3.71 -8.65 1.44
CA PHE A 38 -2.59 -8.53 2.38
C PHE A 38 -3.10 -8.20 3.79
N GLU A 39 -2.30 -8.60 4.79
CA GLU A 39 -2.53 -8.28 6.21
C GLU A 39 -1.60 -7.15 6.69
N ALA A 40 -0.42 -7.02 6.08
CA ALA A 40 0.48 -5.88 6.28
C ALA A 40 1.11 -5.41 4.97
N LEU A 41 1.37 -4.11 4.87
CA LEU A 41 2.03 -3.49 3.73
C LEU A 41 3.24 -2.71 4.23
N ILE A 42 4.41 -2.99 3.64
CA ILE A 42 5.65 -2.28 3.93
C ILE A 42 5.97 -1.40 2.73
N THR A 43 6.17 -0.11 2.95
CA THR A 43 6.50 0.85 1.89
C THR A 43 7.45 1.92 2.42
N THR A 44 7.94 2.79 1.53
CA THR A 44 8.76 3.94 1.91
C THR A 44 7.93 5.21 1.92
N PHE A 45 8.47 6.25 2.55
CA PHE A 45 7.83 7.57 2.58
C PHE A 45 7.58 8.12 1.17
N GLU A 46 8.57 8.00 0.28
CA GLU A 46 8.51 8.50 -1.10
C GLU A 46 7.41 7.80 -1.92
N ILE A 47 7.26 6.48 -1.74
CA ILE A 47 6.20 5.71 -2.40
C ILE A 47 4.83 6.07 -1.82
N THR A 48 4.74 6.32 -0.51
CA THR A 48 3.49 6.76 0.12
C THR A 48 2.98 8.07 -0.49
N LEU A 49 3.88 9.01 -0.75
CA LEU A 49 3.54 10.28 -1.41
C LEU A 49 3.16 10.06 -2.89
N THR A 50 3.86 9.17 -3.59
CA THR A 50 3.65 8.92 -5.02
C THR A 50 2.32 8.21 -5.29
N ASP A 51 1.95 7.26 -4.42
CA ASP A 51 0.75 6.42 -4.56
C ASP A 51 -0.26 6.71 -3.44
N PHE A 52 -0.32 7.98 -3.02
CA PHE A 52 -1.16 8.44 -1.90
C PHE A 52 -2.63 8.08 -2.10
N ASP A 53 -3.19 8.35 -3.29
CA ASP A 53 -4.62 8.13 -3.55
C ASP A 53 -5.05 6.67 -3.31
N LEU A 54 -4.20 5.70 -3.69
CA LEU A 54 -4.43 4.29 -3.45
C LEU A 54 -4.36 3.94 -1.96
N LEU A 55 -3.33 4.44 -1.27
CA LEU A 55 -3.08 4.10 0.11
C LEU A 55 -4.07 4.81 1.05
N ALA A 56 -4.53 6.00 0.71
CA ALA A 56 -5.51 6.77 1.47
C ALA A 56 -6.92 6.17 1.41
N ASP A 57 -7.25 5.44 0.34
CA ASP A 57 -8.53 4.74 0.17
C ASP A 57 -8.66 3.50 1.08
N ILE A 58 -7.54 3.02 1.63
CA ILE A 58 -7.52 1.84 2.51
C ILE A 58 -7.83 2.26 3.96
N GLU A 59 -8.81 1.60 4.59
CA GLU A 59 -9.10 1.78 6.02
C GLU A 59 -8.02 1.11 6.90
N TRP A 60 -6.90 1.79 7.11
CA TRP A 60 -5.82 1.29 7.97
C TRP A 60 -6.22 1.23 9.45
N ARG A 61 -5.97 0.09 10.09
CA ARG A 61 -6.14 -0.08 11.55
C ARG A 61 -5.02 0.55 12.35
N CYS A 62 -3.80 0.53 11.82
CA CYS A 62 -2.63 1.17 12.41
C CYS A 62 -1.61 1.54 11.34
N ALA A 63 -0.76 2.51 11.66
CA ALA A 63 0.42 2.85 10.86
C ALA A 63 1.65 2.77 11.76
N ILE A 64 2.67 2.05 11.31
CA ILE A 64 3.97 1.98 11.97
C ILE A 64 4.94 2.77 11.12
N ILE A 65 5.49 3.84 11.68
CA ILE A 65 6.36 4.77 10.95
C ILE A 65 7.76 4.64 11.51
N ASP A 66 8.66 4.13 10.70
CA ASP A 66 10.09 4.16 11.01
C ASP A 66 10.63 5.59 10.86
N GLU A 67 11.58 5.95 11.71
CA GLU A 67 12.16 7.30 11.78
C GLU A 67 11.11 8.42 11.83
N ALA A 68 10.04 8.23 12.61
CA ALA A 68 8.91 9.15 12.76
C ALA A 68 9.31 10.58 13.18
N HIS A 69 10.54 10.77 13.65
CA HIS A 69 11.12 12.09 13.87
C HIS A 69 11.09 12.98 12.61
N ARG A 70 11.10 12.39 11.40
CA ARG A 70 10.98 13.09 10.11
C ARG A 70 9.66 13.85 9.95
N LEU A 71 8.58 13.45 10.63
CA LEU A 71 7.26 14.09 10.54
C LEU A 71 7.21 15.51 11.14
N LYS A 72 8.24 15.92 11.89
CA LYS A 72 8.30 17.26 12.52
C LYS A 72 8.49 18.39 11.50
N ASN A 73 9.00 18.08 10.30
CA ASN A 73 9.22 19.08 9.26
C ASN A 73 7.94 19.29 8.45
N LYS A 74 7.22 20.37 8.73
CA LYS A 74 5.98 20.77 8.02
C LYS A 74 6.19 21.12 6.53
N ASN A 75 7.43 21.09 6.04
CA ASN A 75 7.82 21.47 4.68
C ASN A 75 8.41 20.29 3.87
N CYS A 76 8.16 19.04 4.27
CA CYS A 76 8.44 17.90 3.40
C CYS A 76 7.39 17.78 2.30
#